data_AF-R5MP14-F1
#
_entry.id   AF-R5MP14-F1
#
_cell.length_a   1.000
_cell.length_b   1.000
_cell.length_c   1.000
_cell.angle_alpha   90.00
_cell.angle_beta   90.00
_cell.angle_gamma   90.00
#
_symmetry.space_group_name_H-M   'P 1'
#
loop_
_entity.id
_entity.type
_entity.pdbx_description
1 polymer ?
#
loop_
_entity_poly.entity_id
_entity_poly.type
_entity_poly.pdbx_seq_one_letter_code
_entity_poly.pdbx_strand_id
1 'polypeptide(L)'
;MNSGGAIFPEFSRTEGSIIPDEQEVMTMLDELPTHIKLIAVHMEATDHGQTTRAILRNEAIHHGIDMNRLIIPEDGETIVL
;
A
#
# COMPACT_ATOMS: atom_id res chain seq x y z
N MET A 1 6.66 -3.83 2.08
CA MET A 1 5.42 -4.16 2.82
C MET A 1 4.35 -4.55 1.82
N ASN A 2 3.49 -5.50 2.18
CA ASN A 2 2.36 -5.87 1.33
C ASN A 2 1.28 -4.80 1.48
N SER A 3 0.74 -4.31 0.37
CA SER A 3 -0.17 -3.14 0.31
C SER A 3 -1.34 -3.36 -0.66
N GLY A 4 -1.71 -4.62 -0.87
CA GLY A 4 -2.70 -5.01 -1.88
C GLY A 4 -4.15 -4.95 -1.41
N GLY A 5 -4.43 -4.65 -0.13
CA GLY A 5 -5.80 -4.68 0.40
C GLY A 5 -6.52 -5.99 0.09
N ALA A 6 -5.81 -7.13 0.23
CA ALA A 6 -6.32 -8.42 -0.20
C ALA A 6 -7.52 -8.84 0.66
N ILE A 7 -8.53 -9.45 0.04
CA ILE A 7 -9.78 -9.82 0.72
C ILE A 7 -10.08 -11.32 0.65
N PHE A 8 -10.67 -11.87 1.71
CA PHE A 8 -11.47 -13.09 1.64
C PHE A 8 -12.96 -12.71 1.58
N PRO A 9 -13.65 -12.90 0.44
CA PRO A 9 -15.01 -12.38 0.25
C PRO A 9 -16.02 -12.78 1.35
N GLU A 10 -15.85 -13.97 1.93
CA GLU A 10 -16.71 -14.50 3.00
C GLU A 10 -16.59 -13.70 4.32
N PHE A 11 -15.40 -13.14 4.61
CA PHE A 11 -15.09 -12.50 5.90
C PHE A 11 -14.86 -10.98 5.79
N SER A 12 -14.54 -10.48 4.60
CA SER A 12 -14.01 -9.11 4.46
C SER A 12 -15.03 -8.00 4.73
N ARG A 13 -16.33 -8.34 4.73
CA ARG A 13 -17.38 -7.39 5.13
C ARG A 13 -17.33 -7.01 6.60
N THR A 14 -16.82 -7.90 7.46
CA THR A 14 -16.79 -7.71 8.91
C THR A 14 -15.38 -7.57 9.45
N GLU A 15 -14.40 -8.22 8.83
CA GLU A 15 -13.02 -8.27 9.32
C GLU A 15 -12.06 -7.39 8.51
N GLY A 16 -12.49 -6.86 7.37
CA GLY A 16 -11.64 -6.06 6.48
C GLY A 16 -10.70 -6.89 5.62
N SER A 17 -9.63 -6.25 5.15
CA SER A 17 -8.56 -6.87 4.36
C SER A 17 -7.65 -7.76 5.21
N ILE A 18 -7.03 -8.76 4.60
CA ILE A 18 -6.03 -9.64 5.26
C ILE A 18 -4.60 -9.09 5.21
N ILE A 19 -4.37 -8.07 4.39
CA ILE A 19 -3.12 -7.30 4.31
C ILE A 19 -3.48 -5.82 4.18
N PRO A 20 -2.55 -4.90 4.53
CA PRO A 20 -2.81 -3.47 4.47
C PRO A 20 -3.41 -3.00 3.14
N ASP A 21 -4.48 -2.22 3.22
CA ASP A 21 -5.01 -1.41 2.13
C ASP A 21 -4.34 -0.02 2.06
N GLU A 22 -4.80 0.86 1.16
CA GLU A 22 -4.25 2.20 1.03
C GLU A 22 -4.37 3.07 2.28
N GLN A 23 -5.45 2.94 3.05
CA GLN A 23 -5.69 3.76 4.25
C GLN A 23 -4.80 3.32 5.41
N GLU A 24 -4.64 2.00 5.56
CA GLU A 24 -3.74 1.42 6.55
C GLU A 24 -2.28 1.78 6.23
N VAL A 25 -1.89 1.82 4.95
CA VAL A 25 -0.53 2.27 4.55
C VAL A 25 -0.31 3.75 4.91
N MET A 26 -1.31 4.63 4.73
CA MET A 26 -1.18 6.03 5.15
C MET A 26 -1.02 6.14 6.67
N THR A 27 -1.84 5.41 7.43
CA THR A 27 -1.75 5.36 8.89
C THR A 27 -0.34 4.92 9.34
N MET A 28 0.23 3.89 8.70
CA MET A 28 1.61 3.48 8.98
C MET A 28 2.62 4.58 8.68
N LEU A 29 2.47 5.32 7.58
CA LEU A 29 3.38 6.42 7.24
C LEU A 29 3.31 7.58 8.24
N ASP A 30 2.13 7.86 8.80
CA ASP A 30 1.95 8.88 9.84
C ASP A 30 2.61 8.48 11.17
N GLU A 31 2.52 7.20 11.54
CA GLU A 31 3.09 6.69 12.79
C GLU A 31 4.61 6.46 12.72
N LEU A 32 5.12 6.10 11.54
CA LEU A 32 6.54 5.80 11.35
C LEU A 32 7.40 7.07 11.38
N PRO A 33 8.63 7.01 11.93
CA PRO A 33 9.57 8.11 11.86
C PRO A 33 9.81 8.59 10.41
N THR A 34 10.03 9.89 10.25
CA THR A 34 10.13 10.54 8.92
C THR A 34 11.30 10.05 8.06
N HIS A 35 12.34 9.45 8.66
CA HIS A 35 13.48 8.89 7.94
C HIS A 35 13.23 7.47 7.40
N ILE A 36 12.12 6.84 7.76
CA ILE A 36 11.74 5.51 7.25
C ILE A 36 11.05 5.65 5.90
N LYS A 37 11.48 4.79 4.96
CA LYS A 37 10.86 4.63 3.65
C LYS A 37 10.16 3.28 3.58
N LEU A 38 8.94 3.27 3.04
CA LEU A 38 8.16 2.08 2.75
C LEU A 38 8.27 1.76 1.27
N ILE A 39 8.54 0.49 0.96
CA ILE A 39 8.43 -0.05 -0.40
C ILE A 39 7.16 -0.88 -0.44
N ALA A 40 6.12 -0.39 -1.12
CA ALA A 40 4.81 -1.02 -1.20
C ALA A 40 4.76 -2.03 -2.36
N VAL A 41 4.43 -3.28 -2.06
CA VAL A 41 4.38 -4.39 -3.03
C VAL A 41 3.10 -5.20 -2.84
N HIS A 42 2.96 -6.31 -3.57
CA HIS A 42 1.80 -7.20 -3.48
C HIS A 42 0.50 -6.53 -3.98
N MET A 43 0.59 -5.79 -5.09
CA MET A 43 -0.54 -5.18 -5.79
C MET A 43 -0.60 -5.73 -7.22
N GLU A 44 -1.80 -5.86 -7.78
CA GLU A 44 -2.02 -6.17 -9.21
C GLU A 44 -1.40 -7.49 -9.70
N ALA A 45 -1.12 -8.43 -8.79
CA ALA A 45 -0.59 -9.76 -9.10
C ALA A 45 -1.58 -10.89 -8.78
N THR A 46 -2.59 -10.62 -7.94
CA THR A 46 -3.61 -11.57 -7.52
C THR A 46 -5.01 -10.98 -7.74
N ASP A 47 -6.00 -11.84 -7.90
CA ASP A 47 -7.39 -11.49 -8.19
C ASP A 47 -8.17 -10.93 -6.98
N HIS A 48 -7.65 -11.17 -5.78
CA HIS A 48 -8.27 -10.78 -4.51
C HIS A 48 -7.67 -9.52 -3.90
N GLY A 49 -6.62 -8.92 -4.50
CA GLY A 49 -6.12 -7.60 -4.13
C GLY A 49 -7.04 -6.49 -4.61
N GLN A 50 -7.53 -5.64 -3.70
CA GLN A 50 -8.42 -4.52 -4.04
C GLN A 50 -7.66 -3.20 -4.23
N THR A 51 -6.51 -3.04 -3.58
CA THR A 51 -5.66 -1.85 -3.71
C THR A 51 -4.71 -2.03 -4.90
N THR A 52 -4.81 -1.12 -5.87
CA THR A 52 -3.87 -1.04 -7.00
C THR A 52 -2.77 -0.02 -6.72
N ARG A 53 -1.67 -0.06 -7.49
CA ARG A 53 -0.63 0.99 -7.42
C ARG A 53 -1.21 2.39 -7.62
N ALA A 54 -2.18 2.51 -8.54
CA ALA A 54 -2.84 3.78 -8.83
C ALA A 54 -3.68 4.27 -7.64
N ILE A 55 -4.45 3.37 -7.00
CA ILE A 55 -5.21 3.71 -5.79
C ILE A 55 -4.26 4.18 -4.69
N LEU A 56 -3.22 3.40 -4.37
CA LEU A 56 -2.28 3.74 -3.30
C LEU A 56 -1.56 5.08 -3.56
N ARG A 57 -1.15 5.34 -4.81
CA ARG A 57 -0.49 6.60 -5.19
C ARG A 57 -1.45 7.79 -5.06
N ASN A 58 -2.70 7.64 -5.47
CA ASN A 58 -3.70 8.70 -5.37
C ASN A 58 -4.03 9.00 -3.91
N GLU A 59 -4.16 7.96 -3.08
CA GLU A 59 -4.40 8.13 -1.64
C GLU A 59 -3.24 8.84 -0.96
N ALA A 60 -1.98 8.46 -1.26
CA ALA A 60 -0.80 9.14 -0.74
C ALA A 60 -0.76 10.63 -1.10
N ILE A 61 -1.11 10.98 -2.35
CA ILE A 61 -1.20 12.38 -2.79
C ILE A 61 -2.34 13.11 -2.07
N HIS A 62 -3.50 12.48 -1.92
CA HIS A 62 -4.66 13.05 -1.23
C HIS A 62 -4.36 13.32 0.24
N HIS A 63 -3.69 12.39 0.91
CA HIS A 63 -3.29 12.46 2.31
C HIS A 63 -2.12 13.43 2.55
N GLY A 64 -1.38 13.83 1.50
CA GLY A 64 -0.23 14.73 1.62
C GLY A 64 1.06 14.06 2.10
N ILE A 65 1.20 12.76 1.82
CA ILE A 65 2.43 12.01 2.11
C ILE A 65 3.60 12.56 1.30
N ASP A 66 4.77 12.67 1.94
CA ASP A 66 6.04 12.86 1.23
C ASP A 66 6.36 11.59 0.41
N MET A 67 6.23 11.70 -0.92
CA MET A 67 6.46 10.58 -1.84
C MET A 67 7.91 10.05 -1.81
N ASN A 68 8.86 10.73 -1.16
CA ASN A 68 10.19 10.15 -0.89
C ASN A 68 10.16 9.05 0.17
N ARG A 69 9.08 9.01 0.99
CA ARG A 69 8.85 8.00 2.03
C ARG A 69 8.05 6.80 1.54
N LEU A 70 7.42 6.87 0.37
CA LEU A 70 6.62 5.78 -0.20
C LEU A 70 7.08 5.46 -1.63
N ILE A 71 7.76 4.32 -1.78
CA ILE A 71 8.22 3.79 -3.05
C ILE A 71 7.22 2.75 -3.53
N ILE A 72 6.64 2.95 -4.71
CA ILE A 72 5.66 2.06 -5.35
C ILE A 72 6.27 1.56 -6.67
N PRO A 73 7.06 0.48 -6.64
CA PRO A 73 7.78 0.01 -7.82
C PRO A 73 6.86 -0.69 -8.82
N GLU A 74 7.21 -0.56 -10.10
CA GLU A 74 6.69 -1.40 -11.17
C GLU A 74 7.33 -2.80 -11.15
N ASP A 75 6.70 -3.76 -11.83
CA ASP A 75 7.24 -5.12 -11.93
C ASP A 75 8.61 -5.11 -12.65
N GLY A 76 9.63 -5.65 -11.98
CA GLY A 76 11.00 -5.67 -12.49
C GLY A 76 11.82 -4.39 -12.26
N GLU A 77 11.25 -3.38 -11.58
CA GLU A 77 11.98 -2.17 -11.21
C GLU A 77 13.06 -2.48 -10.15
N THR A 78 14.24 -1.89 -10.32
CA THR A 78 15.34 -1.98 -9.34
C THR A 78 15.40 -0.71 -8.51
N ILE A 79 15.31 -0.85 -7.19
CA ILE A 79 15.38 0.27 -6.25
C ILE A 79 16.81 0.38 -5.69
N VAL A 80 17.37 1.58 -5.69
CA VAL A 80 18.64 1.92 -5.01
C VAL A 80 18.31 2.73 -3.75
N LEU A 81 18.85 2.32 -2.60
CA LEU A 81 18.53 2.85 -1.28
C LEU A 81 19.64 3.73 -0.70
#